data_AF-A0A0Q5HMZ0-F1
#
_entry.id   AF-A0A0Q5HMZ0-F1
#
_cell.length_a   1.000
_cell.length_b   1.000
_cell.length_c   1.000
_cell.angle_alpha   90.00
_cell.angle_beta   90.00
_cell.angle_gamma   90.00
#
_symmetry.space_group_name_H-M   'P 1'
#
loop_
_entity.id
_entity.type
_entity.pdbx_description
1 polymer ?
#
loop_
_entity_poly.entity_id
_entity_poly.type
_entity_poly.pdbx_seq_one_letter_code
_entity_poly.pdbx_strand_id
1 'polypeptide(L)'
;MEAIERRIEDAKAADEQCDDGMLPACLALYRKTSFPRQMPNGGTTFDPGYEMTETGVTLIGMALTTPTARLLQMRYTAEFNRMRAELQETARRPRDLVDLNDLASVQVALLTLVQDKQRLLNEVTETRGQLAIAAPEAASWDAYADADGLIALSDVGRILDVGARRLTDFLLTQRVLFRA
;
A
#
# COMPACT_ATOMS: atom_id res chain seq x y z
N MET A 1 -45.86 -19.11 15.24
CA MET A 1 -44.73 -19.26 14.30
C MET A 1 -44.77 -18.19 13.21
N GLU A 2 -45.94 -17.79 12.70
CA GLU A 2 -46.11 -16.73 11.67
C GLU A 2 -45.46 -15.37 12.01
N ALA A 3 -45.41 -14.96 13.30
CA ALA A 3 -44.81 -13.68 13.69
C ALA A 3 -43.27 -13.65 13.61
N ILE A 4 -42.62 -14.81 13.64
CA ILE A 4 -41.15 -14.94 13.52
C ILE A 4 -40.77 -14.95 12.04
N GLU A 5 -41.55 -15.63 11.20
CA GLU A 5 -41.36 -15.68 9.75
C GLU A 5 -41.51 -14.29 9.12
N ARG A 6 -42.52 -13.51 9.54
CA ARG A 6 -42.67 -12.10 9.10
C ARG A 6 -41.47 -11.23 9.46
N ARG A 7 -40.90 -11.39 10.66
CA ARG A 7 -39.70 -10.64 11.09
C ARG A 7 -38.44 -11.09 10.37
N ILE A 8 -38.39 -12.33 9.87
CA ILE A 8 -37.29 -12.83 9.04
C ILE A 8 -37.42 -12.28 7.61
N GLU A 9 -38.64 -12.17 7.08
CA GLU A 9 -38.90 -11.57 5.77
C GLU A 9 -38.67 -10.05 5.77
N ASP A 10 -39.13 -9.34 6.79
CA ASP A 10 -38.84 -7.91 6.96
C ASP A 10 -37.34 -7.63 7.13
N ALA A 11 -36.61 -8.55 7.78
CA ALA A 11 -35.15 -8.47 7.91
C ALA A 11 -34.40 -8.79 6.61
N LYS A 12 -34.97 -9.62 5.72
CA LYS A 12 -34.44 -9.87 4.38
C LYS A 12 -34.70 -8.69 3.44
N ALA A 13 -35.88 -8.07 3.52
CA ALA A 13 -36.22 -6.89 2.74
C ALA A 13 -35.36 -5.67 3.12
N ALA A 14 -34.98 -5.55 4.40
CA ALA A 14 -34.04 -4.51 4.86
C ALA A 14 -32.58 -4.74 4.39
N ASP A 15 -32.21 -5.97 4.05
CA ASP A 15 -30.90 -6.31 3.47
C ASP A 15 -30.83 -5.98 1.96
N GLU A 16 -31.99 -5.80 1.32
CA GLU A 16 -32.14 -5.56 -0.13
C GLU A 16 -32.13 -4.07 -0.50
N GLN A 17 -32.17 -3.16 0.48
CA GLN A 17 -32.13 -1.71 0.26
C GLN A 17 -30.67 -1.20 0.32
N CYS A 18 -29.88 -1.59 -0.67
CA CYS A 18 -28.54 -1.05 -0.90
C CYS A 18 -28.67 0.25 -1.71
N ASP A 19 -28.66 1.39 -1.01
CA ASP A 19 -28.65 2.72 -1.63
C ASP A 19 -27.21 3.21 -1.88
N ASP A 20 -27.09 3.98 -2.96
CA ASP A 20 -25.89 4.33 -3.71
C ASP A 20 -24.86 5.15 -2.91
N GLY A 21 -23.58 4.82 -3.09
CA GLY A 21 -22.47 5.74 -2.86
C GLY A 21 -21.55 5.40 -1.69
N MET A 22 -20.34 4.95 -2.04
CA MET A 22 -19.10 5.12 -1.28
C MET A 22 -18.64 3.98 -0.32
N LEU A 23 -19.37 2.87 -0.23
CA LEU A 23 -18.86 1.66 0.43
C LEU A 23 -19.06 0.47 -0.52
N PRO A 24 -18.03 -0.39 -0.76
CA PRO A 24 -18.27 -1.65 -1.47
C PRO A 24 -19.19 -2.50 -0.60
N ALA A 25 -20.47 -2.54 -0.98
CA ALA A 25 -21.48 -3.41 -0.40
C ALA A 25 -21.08 -4.88 -0.63
N CYS A 26 -21.45 -5.73 0.33
CA CYS A 26 -21.35 -7.20 0.32
C CYS A 26 -20.09 -7.87 0.91
N LEU A 27 -19.40 -7.24 1.87
CA LEU A 27 -18.63 -8.01 2.86
C LEU A 27 -19.52 -8.20 4.10
N ALA A 28 -20.30 -9.28 4.13
CA ALA A 28 -20.98 -9.73 5.34
C ALA A 28 -19.90 -10.09 6.39
N LEU A 29 -19.42 -9.10 7.13
CA LEU A 29 -18.31 -9.25 8.09
C LEU A 29 -18.66 -10.26 9.20
N TYR A 30 -19.95 -10.38 9.50
CA TYR A 30 -20.49 -11.34 10.42
C TYR A 30 -21.89 -11.80 9.99
N ARG A 31 -22.23 -13.03 10.38
CA ARG A 31 -23.57 -13.60 10.29
C ARG A 31 -24.07 -13.89 11.70
N LYS A 32 -25.27 -13.42 12.03
CA LYS A 32 -25.93 -13.77 13.30
C LYS A 32 -26.22 -15.27 13.30
N THR A 33 -25.81 -15.94 14.36
CA THR A 33 -26.02 -17.37 14.57
C THR A 33 -26.37 -17.62 16.05
N SER A 34 -26.62 -18.87 16.42
CA SER A 34 -26.85 -19.26 17.80
C SER A 34 -26.15 -20.58 18.08
N PHE A 35 -25.50 -20.70 19.22
CA PHE A 35 -24.74 -21.90 19.58
C PHE A 35 -25.41 -22.60 20.78
N PRO A 36 -25.55 -23.94 20.72
CA PRO A 36 -26.10 -24.68 21.85
C PRO A 36 -25.07 -24.72 22.98
N ARG A 37 -25.48 -24.27 24.16
CA ARG A 37 -24.72 -24.38 25.41
C ARG A 37 -25.43 -25.33 26.35
N GLN A 38 -24.70 -26.34 26.83
CA GLN A 38 -25.20 -27.20 27.90
C GLN A 38 -25.14 -26.45 29.23
N MET A 39 -26.26 -26.47 29.95
CA MET A 39 -26.37 -25.94 31.30
C MET A 39 -25.98 -27.00 32.33
N PRO A 40 -25.48 -26.59 33.51
CA PRO A 40 -25.06 -27.52 34.57
C PRO A 40 -26.17 -28.46 35.06
N ASN A 41 -27.43 -28.11 34.83
CA ASN A 41 -28.61 -28.90 35.18
C ASN A 41 -29.08 -29.86 34.06
N GLY A 42 -28.30 -30.04 33.00
CA GLY A 42 -28.60 -30.98 31.90
C GLY A 42 -29.53 -30.44 30.81
N GLY A 43 -29.95 -29.18 30.87
CA GLY A 43 -30.69 -28.51 29.79
C GLY A 43 -29.79 -27.90 28.71
N THR A 44 -30.29 -27.69 27.49
CA THR A 44 -29.60 -26.93 26.44
C THR A 44 -30.25 -25.55 26.27
N THR A 45 -29.45 -24.49 26.36
CA THR A 45 -29.86 -23.12 25.97
C THR A 45 -29.12 -22.72 24.71
N PHE A 46 -29.75 -21.87 23.88
CA PHE A 46 -29.11 -21.30 22.70
C PHE A 46 -28.66 -19.89 23.02
N ASP A 47 -27.34 -19.70 23.08
CA ASP A 47 -26.76 -18.37 23.27
C ASP A 47 -26.64 -17.68 21.90
N PRO A 48 -26.97 -16.38 21.80
CA PRO A 48 -26.77 -15.63 20.56
C PRO A 48 -25.27 -15.52 20.26
N GLY A 49 -24.91 -15.79 19.01
CA GLY A 49 -23.54 -15.79 18.54
C GLY A 49 -23.39 -15.06 17.20
N TYR A 50 -22.15 -14.78 16.84
CA TYR A 50 -21.80 -14.19 15.55
C TYR A 50 -20.74 -15.06 14.90
N GLU A 51 -21.01 -15.57 13.71
CA GLU A 51 -20.02 -16.19 12.86
C GLU A 51 -19.32 -15.06 12.10
N MET A 52 -18.02 -14.89 12.33
CA MET A 52 -17.27 -13.75 11.79
C MET A 52 -16.26 -14.20 10.75
N THR A 53 -16.06 -13.37 9.74
CA THR A 53 -14.97 -13.52 8.77
C THR A 53 -13.62 -13.12 9.38
N GLU A 54 -12.50 -13.56 8.79
CA GLU A 54 -11.13 -13.14 9.15
C GLU A 54 -11.03 -11.60 9.24
N THR A 55 -11.64 -10.90 8.27
CA THR A 55 -11.76 -9.44 8.25
C THR A 55 -12.58 -8.89 9.42
N GLY A 56 -13.70 -9.54 9.76
CA GLY A 56 -14.56 -9.15 10.89
C GLY A 56 -13.85 -9.27 12.24
N VAL A 57 -13.10 -10.35 12.45
CA VAL A 57 -12.28 -10.53 13.66
C VAL A 57 -11.16 -9.48 13.73
N THR A 58 -10.49 -9.22 12.61
CA THR A 58 -9.41 -8.22 12.54
C THR A 58 -9.92 -6.83 12.90
N LEU A 59 -11.11 -6.47 12.40
CA LEU A 59 -11.79 -5.20 12.69
C LEU A 59 -12.04 -5.00 14.20
N ILE A 60 -12.47 -6.05 14.90
CA ILE A 60 -12.68 -6.02 16.34
C ILE A 60 -11.35 -6.00 17.10
N GLY A 61 -10.39 -6.84 16.70
CA GLY A 61 -9.10 -7.01 17.39
C GLY A 61 -8.22 -5.76 17.40
N MET A 62 -8.26 -4.94 16.34
CA MET A 62 -7.52 -3.68 16.30
C MET A 62 -8.23 -2.51 17.03
N ALA A 63 -9.47 -2.72 17.48
CA ALA A 63 -10.25 -1.77 18.28
C ALA A 63 -10.29 -0.33 17.73
N LEU A 64 -10.23 -0.16 16.41
CA LEU A 64 -10.28 1.17 15.79
C LEU A 64 -11.74 1.66 15.79
N THR A 65 -12.00 2.65 16.64
CA THR A 65 -13.36 3.14 16.91
C THR A 65 -13.81 4.23 15.94
N THR A 66 -12.88 4.98 15.33
CA THR A 66 -13.23 6.08 14.43
C THR A 66 -13.57 5.57 13.02
N PRO A 67 -14.58 6.16 12.33
CA PRO A 67 -14.97 5.74 10.98
C PRO A 67 -13.82 5.78 9.96
N THR A 68 -12.96 6.78 10.06
CA THR A 68 -11.79 6.94 9.19
C THR A 68 -10.73 5.86 9.44
N ALA A 69 -10.45 5.53 10.71
CA ALA A 69 -9.51 4.47 11.05
C ALA A 69 -10.05 3.09 10.62
N ARG A 70 -11.37 2.88 10.71
CA ARG A 70 -12.02 1.66 10.23
C ARG A 70 -11.89 1.49 8.71
N LEU A 71 -12.06 2.56 7.95
CA LEU A 71 -11.85 2.55 6.50
C LEU A 71 -10.40 2.24 6.13
N LEU A 72 -9.45 2.86 6.84
CA LEU A 72 -8.02 2.57 6.65
C LEU A 72 -7.72 1.09 6.91
N GLN A 73 -8.28 0.53 7.97
CA GLN A 73 -8.10 -0.88 8.33
C GLN A 73 -8.69 -1.83 7.28
N MET A 74 -9.88 -1.52 6.75
CA MET A 74 -10.50 -2.30 5.68
C MET A 74 -9.65 -2.29 4.41
N ARG A 75 -9.15 -1.10 4.02
CA ARG A 75 -8.25 -0.96 2.85
C ARG A 75 -6.94 -1.71 3.06
N TYR A 76 -6.35 -1.58 4.25
CA TYR A 76 -5.13 -2.30 4.60
C TYR A 76 -5.33 -3.82 4.51
N THR A 77 -6.43 -4.33 5.06
CA THR A 77 -6.75 -5.78 5.03
C THR A 77 -6.97 -6.26 3.60
N ALA A 78 -7.62 -5.46 2.74
CA ALA A 78 -7.82 -5.79 1.33
C ALA A 78 -6.49 -5.87 0.57
N GLU A 79 -5.60 -4.89 0.72
CA GLU A 79 -4.28 -4.89 0.09
C GLU A 79 -3.40 -6.02 0.61
N PHE A 80 -3.46 -6.31 1.91
CA PHE A 80 -2.75 -7.44 2.51
C PHE A 80 -3.19 -8.77 1.89
N ASN A 81 -4.50 -8.98 1.74
CA ASN A 81 -5.02 -10.19 1.13
C ASN A 81 -4.64 -10.31 -0.36
N ARG A 82 -4.58 -9.18 -1.09
CA ARG A 82 -4.07 -9.16 -2.47
C ARG A 82 -2.63 -9.66 -2.54
N MET A 83 -1.75 -9.07 -1.72
CA MET A 83 -0.33 -9.48 -1.66
C MET A 83 -0.18 -10.93 -1.22
N ARG A 84 -0.98 -11.40 -0.26
CA ARG A 84 -0.97 -12.80 0.19
C ARG A 84 -1.31 -13.75 -0.96
N ALA A 85 -2.28 -13.40 -1.80
CA ALA A 85 -2.63 -14.19 -2.98
C ALA A 85 -1.50 -14.20 -4.03
N GLU A 86 -0.87 -13.06 -4.29
CA GLU A 86 0.28 -12.94 -5.20
C GLU A 86 1.47 -13.79 -4.74
N LEU A 87 1.77 -13.79 -3.44
CA LEU A 87 2.84 -14.60 -2.85
C LEU A 87 2.52 -16.10 -2.90
N GLN A 88 1.27 -16.50 -2.65
CA GLN A 88 0.85 -17.89 -2.78
C GLN A 88 0.95 -18.36 -4.23
N GLU A 89 0.59 -17.52 -5.20
CA GLU A 89 0.73 -17.83 -6.61
C GLU A 89 2.20 -17.95 -7.01
N THR A 90 3.05 -17.05 -6.53
CA THR A 90 4.50 -17.10 -6.75
C THR A 90 5.15 -18.33 -6.09
N ALA A 91 4.66 -18.76 -4.93
CA ALA A 91 5.12 -19.98 -4.26
C ALA A 91 4.62 -21.25 -4.95
N ARG A 92 3.46 -21.20 -5.61
CA ARG A 92 2.89 -22.31 -6.40
C ARG A 92 3.49 -22.43 -7.78
N ARG A 93 4.01 -21.33 -8.36
CA ARG A 93 4.85 -21.42 -9.54
C ARG A 93 5.98 -22.38 -9.21
N PRO A 94 6.18 -23.46 -9.99
CA PRO A 94 7.38 -24.23 -9.85
C PRO A 94 8.52 -23.24 -10.06
N ARG A 95 9.28 -22.95 -9.01
CA ARG A 95 10.68 -22.63 -9.23
C ARG A 95 11.16 -23.83 -10.04
N ASP A 96 11.69 -23.59 -11.23
CA ASP A 96 12.41 -24.62 -11.97
C ASP A 96 13.52 -25.11 -11.04
N LEU A 97 13.17 -26.10 -10.22
CA LEU A 97 14.05 -26.81 -9.34
C LEU A 97 14.85 -27.63 -10.33
N VAL A 98 15.94 -27.01 -10.80
CA VAL A 98 16.95 -27.65 -11.62
C VAL A 98 17.27 -28.95 -10.91
N ASP A 99 16.99 -30.08 -11.57
CA ASP A 99 17.35 -31.37 -11.03
C ASP A 99 18.87 -31.43 -11.01
N LEU A 100 19.45 -31.28 -9.82
CA LEU A 100 20.89 -31.25 -9.61
C LEU A 100 21.58 -32.56 -10.03
N ASN A 101 20.81 -33.63 -10.27
CA ASN A 101 21.32 -34.90 -10.77
C ASN A 101 21.39 -34.98 -12.30
N ASP A 102 20.72 -34.06 -13.02
CA ASP A 102 20.81 -33.98 -14.48
C ASP A 102 21.81 -32.88 -14.89
N LEU A 103 22.98 -33.32 -15.38
CA LEU A 103 24.06 -32.44 -15.84
C LEU A 103 23.61 -31.51 -16.98
N ALA A 104 22.67 -31.93 -17.83
CA ALA A 104 22.17 -31.10 -18.92
C ALA A 104 21.32 -29.93 -18.38
N SER A 105 20.41 -30.20 -17.44
CA SER A 105 19.62 -29.15 -16.77
C SER A 105 20.50 -28.14 -16.02
N VAL A 106 21.56 -28.61 -15.35
CA VAL A 106 22.51 -27.75 -14.63
C VAL A 106 23.31 -26.87 -15.59
N GLN A 107 23.74 -27.41 -16.75
CA GLN A 107 24.46 -26.61 -17.75
C GLN A 107 23.57 -25.51 -18.34
N VAL A 108 22.30 -25.80 -18.64
CA VAL A 108 21.35 -24.80 -19.13
C VAL A 108 21.12 -23.71 -18.07
N ALA A 109 20.90 -24.10 -16.81
CA ALA A 109 20.71 -23.17 -15.72
C ALA A 109 21.96 -22.30 -15.43
N LEU A 110 23.16 -22.85 -15.61
CA LEU A 110 24.39 -22.10 -15.46
C LEU A 110 24.59 -21.09 -16.60
N LEU A 111 24.25 -21.48 -17.83
CA LEU A 111 24.30 -20.58 -18.99
C LEU A 111 23.31 -19.42 -18.85
N THR A 112 22.07 -19.69 -18.42
CA THR A 112 21.08 -18.62 -18.16
C THR A 112 21.55 -17.70 -17.04
N LEU A 113 22.10 -18.23 -15.95
CA LEU A 113 22.66 -17.43 -14.87
C LEU A 113 23.81 -16.52 -15.33
N VAL A 114 24.71 -17.03 -16.19
CA VAL A 114 25.80 -16.24 -16.75
C VAL A 114 25.27 -15.13 -17.67
N GLN A 115 24.27 -15.43 -18.50
CA GLN A 115 23.62 -14.43 -19.35
C GLN A 115 22.94 -13.33 -18.54
N ASP A 116 22.19 -13.71 -17.50
CA ASP A 116 21.53 -12.76 -16.61
C ASP A 116 22.53 -11.89 -15.85
N LYS A 117 23.61 -12.48 -15.34
CA LYS A 117 24.70 -11.74 -14.70
C LYS A 117 25.33 -10.74 -15.67
N GLN A 118 25.57 -11.12 -16.92
CA GLN A 118 26.15 -10.23 -17.91
C GLN A 118 25.20 -9.07 -18.24
N ARG A 119 23.90 -9.34 -18.37
CA ARG A 119 22.87 -8.31 -18.57
C ARG A 119 22.85 -7.31 -17.41
N LEU A 120 22.81 -7.81 -16.17
CA LEU A 120 22.81 -6.96 -14.98
C LEU A 120 24.09 -6.11 -14.86
N LEU A 121 25.24 -6.68 -15.22
CA LEU A 121 26.49 -5.91 -15.26
C LEU A 121 26.43 -4.78 -16.28
N ASN A 122 25.88 -5.05 -17.48
CA ASN A 122 25.70 -4.02 -18.50
C ASN A 122 24.76 -2.90 -18.01
N GLU A 123 23.61 -3.25 -17.42
CA GLU A 123 22.67 -2.28 -16.84
C GLU A 123 23.32 -1.43 -15.74
N VAL A 124 24.12 -2.04 -14.86
CA VAL A 124 24.88 -1.33 -13.83
C VAL A 124 25.92 -0.39 -14.46
N THR A 125 26.59 -0.79 -15.54
CA THR A 125 27.54 0.09 -16.23
C THR A 125 26.84 1.26 -16.93
N GLU A 126 25.69 1.02 -17.54
CA GLU A 126 24.89 2.06 -18.22
C GLU A 126 24.35 3.07 -17.20
N THR A 127 23.75 2.59 -16.11
CA THR A 127 23.23 3.45 -15.04
C THR A 127 24.36 4.22 -14.35
N ARG A 128 25.53 3.62 -14.11
CA ARG A 128 26.70 4.35 -13.62
C ARG A 128 27.20 5.39 -14.61
N GLY A 129 27.17 5.11 -15.90
CA GLY A 129 27.49 6.08 -16.95
C GLY A 129 26.53 7.27 -16.94
N GLN A 130 25.23 7.01 -16.85
CA GLN A 130 24.20 8.05 -16.74
C GLN A 130 24.37 8.87 -15.46
N LEU A 131 24.65 8.23 -14.32
CA LEU A 131 24.93 8.91 -13.06
C LEU A 131 26.22 9.74 -13.13
N ALA A 132 27.27 9.28 -13.84
CA ALA A 132 28.48 10.06 -14.03
C ALA A 132 28.26 11.31 -14.90
N ILE A 133 27.35 11.22 -15.87
CA ILE A 133 26.93 12.37 -16.70
C ILE A 133 26.07 13.35 -15.88
N ALA A 134 25.20 12.84 -15.00
CA ALA A 134 24.33 13.66 -14.15
C ALA A 134 25.00 14.17 -12.86
N ALA A 135 26.10 13.55 -12.43
CA ALA A 135 26.86 13.93 -11.24
C ALA A 135 27.29 15.41 -11.18
N PRO A 136 27.81 16.04 -12.26
CA PRO A 136 28.15 17.47 -12.22
C PRO A 136 26.93 18.37 -12.05
N GLU A 137 25.77 17.99 -12.60
CA GLU A 137 24.53 18.74 -12.43
C GLU A 137 23.99 18.58 -11.00
N ALA A 138 23.94 17.35 -10.47
CA ALA A 138 23.56 17.09 -9.08
C ALA A 138 24.49 17.78 -8.09
N ALA A 139 25.80 17.78 -8.32
CA ALA A 139 26.77 18.49 -7.48
C ALA A 139 26.55 20.01 -7.50
N SER A 140 26.08 20.58 -8.62
CA SER A 140 25.70 21.99 -8.66
C SER A 140 24.43 22.25 -7.84
N TRP A 141 23.41 21.37 -7.91
CA TRP A 141 22.20 21.43 -7.10
C TRP A 141 22.45 21.23 -5.60
N ASP A 142 23.34 20.31 -5.24
CA ASP A 142 23.77 20.11 -3.85
C ASP A 142 24.58 21.31 -3.35
N ALA A 143 25.35 21.99 -4.20
CA ALA A 143 26.01 23.25 -3.85
C ALA A 143 25.02 24.43 -3.72
N TYR A 144 23.86 24.38 -4.41
CA TYR A 144 22.79 25.37 -4.25
C TYR A 144 21.96 25.17 -2.97
N ALA A 145 21.93 23.95 -2.44
CA ALA A 145 21.25 23.61 -1.21
C ALA A 145 22.25 23.61 -0.03
N ASP A 146 22.60 24.80 0.46
CA ASP A 146 23.24 24.88 1.78
C ASP A 146 22.35 24.18 2.82
N ALA A 147 22.93 23.68 3.92
CA ALA A 147 22.21 22.91 4.94
C ALA A 147 20.98 23.64 5.57
N ASP A 148 20.87 24.95 5.33
CA ASP A 148 19.78 25.82 5.77
C ASP A 148 18.71 26.11 4.69
N GLY A 149 18.83 25.53 3.48
CA GLY A 149 17.88 25.71 2.37
C GLY A 149 17.89 27.12 1.74
N LEU A 150 19.00 27.85 1.89
CA LEU A 150 19.16 29.21 1.38
C LEU A 150 19.75 29.20 -0.04
N ILE A 151 19.19 30.02 -0.93
CA ILE A 151 19.62 30.15 -2.33
C ILE A 151 20.22 31.54 -2.55
N ALA A 152 21.36 31.63 -3.24
CA ALA A 152 21.98 32.91 -3.56
C ALA A 152 21.11 33.74 -4.53
N LEU A 153 20.97 35.03 -4.23
CA LEU A 153 20.10 35.95 -4.96
C LEU A 153 20.50 36.11 -6.45
N SER A 154 21.79 35.94 -6.76
CA SER A 154 22.31 35.96 -8.13
C SER A 154 21.74 34.83 -8.98
N ASP A 155 21.54 33.66 -8.38
CA ASP A 155 21.13 32.46 -9.11
C ASP A 155 19.62 32.45 -9.33
N VAL A 156 18.85 32.94 -8.35
CA VAL A 156 17.42 33.24 -8.53
C VAL A 156 17.23 34.27 -9.65
N GLY A 157 18.08 35.29 -9.71
CA GLY A 157 18.06 36.27 -10.80
C GLY A 157 18.33 35.64 -12.17
N ARG A 158 19.22 34.64 -12.24
CA ARG A 158 19.52 33.92 -13.48
C ARG A 158 18.37 33.02 -13.93
N ILE A 159 17.73 32.30 -13.00
CA ILE A 159 16.58 31.43 -13.28
C ILE A 159 15.38 32.24 -13.80
N LEU A 160 15.16 33.42 -13.21
CA LEU A 160 14.04 34.29 -13.56
C LEU A 160 14.37 35.27 -14.70
N ASP A 161 15.57 35.21 -15.26
CA ASP A 161 16.12 36.14 -16.27
C ASP A 161 15.95 37.63 -15.87
N VAL A 162 16.14 37.92 -14.58
CA VAL A 162 15.99 39.24 -13.99
C VAL A 162 17.32 39.65 -13.36
N GLY A 163 17.84 40.81 -13.77
CA GLY A 163 19.07 41.35 -13.19
C GLY A 163 18.97 41.51 -11.67
N ALA A 164 20.03 41.13 -10.94
CA ALA A 164 20.04 41.04 -9.47
C ALA A 164 19.51 42.29 -8.75
N ARG A 165 19.76 43.50 -9.29
CA ARG A 165 19.27 44.76 -8.73
C ARG A 165 17.74 44.90 -8.80
N ARG A 166 17.13 44.46 -9.90
CA ARG A 166 15.66 44.44 -10.03
C ARG A 166 15.04 43.42 -9.09
N LEU A 167 15.72 42.28 -8.88
CA LEU A 167 15.27 41.25 -7.96
C LEU A 167 15.31 41.74 -6.50
N THR A 168 16.39 42.41 -6.08
CA THR A 168 16.45 43.02 -4.74
C THR A 168 15.37 44.08 -4.55
N ASP A 169 15.15 44.95 -5.55
CA ASP A 169 14.14 46.01 -5.47
C ASP A 169 12.72 45.41 -5.38
N PHE A 170 12.47 44.33 -6.12
CA PHE A 170 11.22 43.57 -6.05
C PHE A 170 11.01 42.92 -4.67
N LEU A 171 12.03 42.23 -4.13
CA LEU A 171 11.96 41.58 -2.83
C LEU A 171 11.75 42.58 -1.68
N LEU A 172 12.39 43.74 -1.75
CA LEU A 172 12.17 44.84 -0.80
C LEU A 172 10.74 45.38 -0.89
N THR A 173 10.19 45.52 -2.10
CA THR A 173 8.81 45.97 -2.31
C THR A 173 7.79 44.98 -1.74
N GLN A 174 8.06 43.68 -1.91
CA GLN A 174 7.23 42.59 -1.38
C GLN A 174 7.47 42.32 0.13
N ARG A 175 8.36 43.08 0.79
CA ARG A 175 8.73 42.90 2.21
C ARG A 175 9.25 41.49 2.54
N VAL A 176 9.95 40.86 1.61
CA VAL A 176 10.58 39.56 1.84
C VAL A 176 11.95 39.77 2.49
N LEU A 177 12.20 39.06 3.59
CA LEU A 177 13.49 39.10 4.28
C LEU A 177 14.50 38.25 3.50
N PHE A 178 15.61 38.86 3.11
CA PHE A 178 16.76 38.17 2.56
C PHE A 178 18.01 38.55 3.36
N ARG A 179 18.96 37.63 3.45
CA ARG A 179 20.26 37.85 4.09
C ARG A 179 21.25 38.29 3.02
N ALA A 180 21.85 39.46 3.20
CA ALA A 180 22.92 39.97 2.35
C ALA A 180 24.27 39.37 2.74
#